data_AF-A0A8T4PU62-F1
#
_entry.id   AF-A0A8T4PU62-F1
#
_cell.length_a   1.000
_cell.length_b   1.000
_cell.length_c   1.000
_cell.angle_alpha   90.00
_cell.angle_beta   90.00
_cell.angle_gamma   90.00
#
_symmetry.space_group_name_H-M   'P 1'
#
loop_
_entity.id
_entity.type
_entity.pdbx_description
1 polymer ?
#
loop_
_entity_poly.entity_id
_entity_poly.type
_entity_poly.pdbx_seq_one_letter_code
_entity_poly.pdbx_strand_id
1 'polypeptide(L)' 'MTLKTFNVEQAVYQKFSAICKEQGMSMSKQVERFMQAMVEEEPIARKEYLEKLDRIRKGKFIRVDDFAKRYGL' A
#
# COMPACT_ATOMS: atom_id res chain seq x y z
N MET A 1 -16.76 19.70 -9.67
CA MET A 1 -16.73 18.33 -9.14
C MET A 1 -18.10 17.69 -9.34
N THR A 2 -18.17 16.50 -9.94
CA THR A 2 -19.43 15.74 -10.05
C THR A 2 -19.61 14.88 -8.80
N LEU A 3 -20.82 14.88 -8.24
CA LEU A 3 -21.15 13.99 -7.12
C LEU A 3 -21.09 12.53 -7.61
N LYS A 4 -20.31 11.69 -6.94
CA LYS A 4 -20.26 10.25 -7.18
C LYS A 4 -20.91 9.55 -6.00
N THR A 5 -21.94 8.77 -6.28
CA THR A 5 -22.67 7.99 -5.27
C THR A 5 -22.50 6.51 -5.56
N PHE A 6 -22.27 5.74 -4.50
CA PHE A 6 -22.15 4.29 -4.57
C PHE A 6 -22.67 3.72 -3.24
N ASN A 7 -23.24 2.53 -3.32
CA ASN A 7 -23.76 1.84 -2.14
C ASN A 7 -22.62 1.04 -1.49
N VAL A 8 -22.48 1.17 -0.18
CA VAL A 8 -21.52 0.42 0.63
C VAL A 8 -22.27 -0.17 1.82
N GLU A 9 -21.88 -1.36 2.23
CA GLU A 9 -22.39 -1.95 3.46
C GLU A 9 -22.07 -1.06 4.67
N GLN A 10 -23.06 -0.85 5.55
CA GLN A 10 -22.95 0.05 6.69
C GLN A 10 -21.78 -0.31 7.63
N ALA A 11 -21.57 -1.60 7.88
CA ALA A 11 -20.49 -2.08 8.74
C ALA A 11 -19.10 -1.76 8.15
N VAL A 12 -18.95 -1.90 6.83
CA VAL A 12 -17.71 -1.58 6.11
C VAL A 12 -17.47 -0.07 6.13
N TYR A 13 -18.50 0.72 5.87
CA TYR A 13 -18.44 2.18 5.92
C TYR A 13 -17.94 2.68 7.28
N GLN A 14 -18.50 2.17 8.38
CA GLN A 14 -18.12 2.58 9.73
C GLN A 14 -16.65 2.27 10.04
N LYS A 15 -16.19 1.06 9.72
CA LYS A 15 -14.78 0.67 9.91
C LYS A 15 -13.84 1.54 9.09
N PHE A 16 -14.16 1.74 7.82
CA PHE A 16 -13.34 2.56 6.93
C PHE A 16 -13.30 4.02 7.35
N SER A 17 -14.43 4.58 7.79
CA SER A 17 -14.52 5.94 8.32
C SER A 17 -13.65 6.12 9.57
N ALA A 18 -13.64 5.13 10.48
CA ALA A 18 -12.77 5.15 11.67
C ALA A 18 -11.29 5.17 11.28
N ILE A 19 -10.86 4.30 10.36
CA ILE A 19 -9.48 4.25 9.86
C ILE A 19 -9.06 5.59 9.26
N CYS A 20 -9.92 6.20 8.43
CA CYS A 20 -9.63 7.50 7.83
C CYS A 20 -9.41 8.58 8.90
N LYS A 21 -10.23 8.57 9.96
CA LYS A 21 -10.09 9.52 11.09
C LYS A 21 -8.80 9.31 11.86
N GLU A 22 -8.44 8.06 12.17
CA GLU A 22 -7.19 7.72 12.86
C GLU A 22 -5.96 8.19 12.07
N GLN A 23 -6.02 8.14 10.74
CA GLN A 23 -4.97 8.59 9.85
C GLN A 23 -5.01 10.10 9.54
N GLY A 24 -5.94 10.85 10.14
CA GLY A 24 -6.09 12.29 9.92
C GLY A 24 -6.50 12.66 8.49
N MET A 25 -7.20 11.77 7.78
CA MET A 25 -7.52 11.92 6.36
C MET A 25 -9.03 11.94 6.12
N SER A 26 -9.47 12.73 5.13
CA SER A 26 -10.86 12.69 4.69
C SER A 26 -11.13 11.42 3.88
N MET A 27 -12.31 10.84 4.08
CA MET A 27 -12.75 9.66 3.33
C MET A 27 -12.73 9.88 1.81
N SER A 28 -13.18 11.04 1.33
CA SER A 28 -13.22 11.34 -0.10
C SER A 28 -11.82 11.26 -0.72
N LYS A 29 -10.81 11.79 -0.02
CA LYS A 29 -9.42 11.76 -0.43
C LYS A 29 -8.84 10.35 -0.41
N GLN A 30 -9.22 9.53 0.56
CA GLN A 30 -8.80 8.13 0.62
C GLN A 30 -9.44 7.30 -0.50
N VAL A 31 -10.71 7.52 -0.82
CA VAL A 31 -11.40 6.85 -1.94
C VAL A 31 -10.77 7.26 -3.27
N GLU A 32 -10.48 8.55 -3.46
CA GLU A 32 -9.80 9.04 -4.66
C GLU A 32 -8.41 8.42 -4.82
N ARG A 33 -7.61 8.39 -3.76
CA ARG A 33 -6.29 7.72 -3.77
C ARG A 33 -6.39 6.23 -4.07
N PHE A 34 -7.40 5.55 -3.52
CA PHE A 34 -7.64 4.15 -3.82
C PHE A 34 -7.96 3.96 -5.31
N MET A 35 -8.84 4.79 -5.88
CA MET A 35 -9.17 4.74 -7.30
C MET A 35 -7.95 5.05 -8.17
N GLN A 36 -7.14 6.04 -7.80
CA GLN A 36 -5.87 6.36 -8.47
C GLN A 36 -4.91 5.17 -8.43
N ALA A 37 -4.69 4.57 -7.26
CA ALA A 37 -3.85 3.38 -7.14
C ALA A 37 -4.36 2.24 -8.02
N MET A 38 -5.66 1.98 -8.06
CA MET A 38 -6.23 0.93 -8.91
C MET A 38 -6.08 1.17 -10.42
N VAL A 39 -5.94 2.43 -10.85
CA VAL A 39 -5.81 2.82 -12.26
C VAL A 39 -4.33 2.98 -12.67
N GLU A 40 -3.52 3.55 -11.80
CA GLU A 40 -2.10 3.88 -12.05
C GLU A 40 -1.17 2.73 -11.67
N GLU A 41 -1.49 2.01 -10.59
CA GLU A 41 -0.81 0.78 -10.21
C GLU A 41 -1.61 -0.38 -10.82
N GLU A 42 -1.10 -0.97 -11.90
CA GLU A 42 -1.68 -2.20 -12.46
C GLU A 42 -1.92 -3.20 -11.31
N PRO A 43 -3.18 -3.63 -11.04
CA PRO A 43 -3.53 -4.47 -9.88
C PRO A 43 -2.99 -5.90 -10.00
N ILE A 44 -2.25 -6.20 -11.06
CA ILE A 44 -1.38 -7.35 -11.13
C ILE A 44 -0.24 -7.00 -10.20
N ALA A 45 -0.23 -7.53 -8.97
CA ALA A 45 1.00 -7.65 -8.20
C ALA A 45 2.04 -8.20 -9.18
N ARG A 46 2.88 -7.30 -9.74
CA ARG A 46 3.63 -7.60 -10.97
C ARG A 46 4.31 -8.92 -10.66
N LYS A 47 4.11 -9.94 -11.50
CA LYS A 47 4.70 -11.27 -11.24
C LYS A 47 6.17 -11.12 -10.85
N GLU A 48 6.85 -10.17 -11.47
CA GLU A 48 8.19 -9.69 -11.16
C GLU A 48 8.39 -9.13 -9.73
N TYR A 49 7.46 -8.34 -9.19
CA TYR A 49 7.49 -7.84 -7.81
C TYR A 49 7.31 -8.97 -6.78
N LEU A 50 6.36 -9.89 -7.02
CA LEU A 50 6.19 -11.07 -6.17
C LEU A 50 7.40 -12.00 -6.25
N GLU A 51 7.99 -12.17 -7.43
CA GLU A 51 9.24 -12.92 -7.62
C GLU A 51 10.43 -12.25 -6.93
N LYS A 52 10.53 -10.91 -6.96
CA LYS A 52 11.55 -10.17 -6.20
C LYS A 52 11.41 -10.40 -4.69
N LEU A 53 10.17 -10.32 -4.17
CA LEU A 53 9.90 -10.60 -2.76
C LEU A 53 10.22 -12.05 -2.38
N ASP A 54 9.91 -13.03 -3.23
CA ASP A 54 10.22 -14.43 -2.98
C ASP A 54 11.73 -14.70 -3.00
N ARG A 55 12.47 -14.09 -3.93
CA ARG A 55 13.95 -14.14 -3.95
C ARG A 55 14.56 -13.52 -2.69
N ILE A 56 14.04 -12.39 -2.23
CA ILE A 56 14.48 -11.77 -0.97
C ILE A 56 14.19 -12.75 0.18
N ARG A 57 12.96 -13.24 0.34
CA ARG A 57 12.60 -14.16 1.44
C ARG A 57 13.43 -15.45 1.48
N LYS A 58 13.81 -15.99 0.32
CA LYS A 58 14.67 -17.19 0.20
C LYS A 58 16.16 -16.88 0.28
N GLY A 59 16.54 -15.61 0.25
CA GLY A 59 17.91 -15.16 0.34
C GLY A 59 18.53 -15.50 1.70
N LYS A 60 19.76 -16.01 1.69
CA LYS A 60 20.56 -16.16 2.91
C LYS A 60 21.17 -14.81 3.25
N PHE A 61 20.47 -14.01 4.04
CA PHE A 61 21.00 -12.73 4.51
C PHE A 61 22.02 -12.96 5.60
N ILE A 62 23.11 -12.22 5.49
CA ILE A 62 24.11 -12.09 6.54
C ILE A 62 23.79 -10.83 7.35
N ARG A 63 23.88 -10.94 8.67
CA ARG A 63 23.78 -9.79 9.53
C ARG A 63 24.99 -8.88 9.27
N VAL A 64 24.73 -7.61 9.05
CA VAL A 64 25.77 -6.58 8.86
C VAL A 64 25.59 -5.58 9.98
N ASP A 65 26.55 -5.55 10.91
CA ASP A 65 26.48 -4.65 12.07
C ASP A 65 26.94 -3.22 11.74
N ASP A 66 27.77 -3.06 10.71
CA ASP A 66 28.19 -1.75 10.18
C ASP A 66 28.19 -1.79 8.64
N PHE A 67 27.23 -1.10 8.04
CA PHE A 67 26.98 -1.13 6.61
C PHE A 67 28.01 -0.29 5.83
N ALA A 68 28.40 0.86 6.37
CA ALA A 68 29.37 1.78 5.76
C ALA A 68 30.75 1.10 5.69
N LYS A 69 31.18 0.49 6.79
CA LYS A 69 32.46 -0.25 6.84
C LYS A 69 32.50 -1.44 5.88
N ARG A 70 31.37 -2.12 5.68
CA ARG A 70 31.31 -3.32 4.84
C ARG A 70 31.26 -3.02 3.34
N TYR A 71 30.61 -1.92 2.95
CA TYR A 71 30.39 -1.59 1.53
C TYR A 71 31.13 -0.33 1.06
N GLY A 72 31.90 0.33 1.93
CA GLY A 72 32.74 1.48 1.57
C GLY A 72 31.94 2.73 1.22
N LEU A 73 30.79 2.94 1.87
CA LEU A 73 29.92 4.10 1.72
C LEU A 73 30.26 5.19 2.74
#